data_AF-A0A800F4R1-F1
#
_entry.id   AF-A0A800F4R1-F1
#
_cell.length_a   1.000
_cell.length_b   1.000
_cell.length_c   1.000
_cell.angle_alpha   90.00
_cell.angle_beta   90.00
_cell.angle_gamma   90.00
#
_symmetry.space_group_name_H-M   'P 1'
#
loop_
_entity.id
_entity.type
_entity.pdbx_description
1 polymer ?
#
loop_
_entity_poly.entity_id
_entity_poly.type
_entity_poly.pdbx_seq_one_letter_code
_entity_poly.pdbx_strand_id
1 'polypeptide(L)'
;MNQIDAAVALTTTDDLQNETPEGGYGAPRSWTIEPKVGMQVQKYGRTTGHTKGRITGLNATIDVGYAAGTARFEDQIVISGNGFSAGGDSGSLIVSDGLLLADKRPVGLLFAGTGSSTLANPIDLVLDRFNVKIDGN
;
A
#
# COMPACT_ATOMS: atom_id res chain seq x y z
N MET A 1 -10.94 -9.89 14.35
CA MET A 1 -10.42 -8.51 14.51
C MET A 1 -10.31 -7.87 13.13
N ASN A 2 -10.12 -6.56 13.02
CA ASN A 2 -10.06 -5.92 11.70
C ASN A 2 -8.71 -6.22 11.03
N GLN A 3 -8.72 -6.58 9.75
CA GLN A 3 -7.50 -6.89 9.00
C GLN A 3 -7.24 -5.91 7.84
N ILE A 4 -8.28 -5.19 7.41
CA ILE A 4 -8.20 -4.25 6.28
C ILE A 4 -8.98 -2.97 6.58
N ASP A 5 -8.49 -1.86 6.04
CA ASP A 5 -9.22 -0.59 5.89
C ASP A 5 -9.14 -0.21 4.41
N ALA A 6 -10.16 -0.58 3.66
CA ALA A 6 -10.17 -0.51 2.21
C ALA A 6 -11.59 -0.28 1.68
N ALA A 7 -11.66 0.33 0.50
CA ALA A 7 -12.88 0.53 -0.26
C ALA A 7 -12.63 0.23 -1.74
N VAL A 8 -13.71 -0.04 -2.48
CA VAL A 8 -13.69 -0.21 -3.94
C VAL A 8 -14.69 0.78 -4.55
N ALA A 9 -14.34 1.32 -5.72
CA ALA A 9 -15.20 2.18 -6.51
C ALA A 9 -15.44 1.54 -7.88
N LEU A 10 -16.67 1.64 -8.38
CA LEU A 10 -17.01 1.25 -9.74
C LEU A 10 -16.67 2.40 -10.70
N THR A 11 -16.04 2.07 -11.82
CA THR A 11 -15.58 3.04 -12.82
C THR A 11 -15.48 2.35 -14.19
N THR A 12 -15.18 3.12 -15.24
CA THR A 12 -14.96 2.60 -16.59
C THR A 12 -13.47 2.62 -16.95
N THR A 13 -13.08 1.86 -17.98
CA THR A 13 -11.70 1.91 -18.50
C THR A 13 -11.35 3.24 -19.16
N ASP A 14 -12.36 4.01 -19.57
CA ASP A 14 -12.15 5.33 -20.18
C ASP A 14 -11.78 6.39 -19.12
N ASP A 15 -12.16 6.16 -17.86
CA ASP A 15 -11.91 7.04 -16.72
C ASP A 15 -10.63 6.66 -15.94
N LEU A 16 -9.93 5.59 -16.35
CA LEU A 16 -8.81 5.02 -15.61
C LEU A 16 -7.54 4.84 -16.45
N GLN A 17 -6.42 4.86 -15.75
CA GLN A 17 -5.15 4.30 -16.20
C GLN A 17 -4.68 3.27 -15.16
N ASN A 18 -3.85 2.31 -15.57
CA ASN A 18 -3.30 1.27 -14.69
C ASN A 18 -1.85 1.56 -14.24
N GLU A 19 -1.40 2.80 -14.38
CA GLU A 19 -0.06 3.24 -13.98
C GLU A 19 -0.09 4.51 -13.14
N THR A 20 0.97 4.70 -12.36
CA THR A 20 1.17 5.97 -11.66
C THR A 20 1.43 7.11 -12.64
N PRO A 21 1.14 8.37 -12.28
CA PRO A 21 1.51 9.54 -13.08
C PRO A 21 3.01 9.62 -13.39
N GLU A 22 3.37 10.54 -14.30
CA GLU A 22 4.76 10.85 -14.64
C GLU A 22 5.61 11.10 -13.38
N GLY A 23 6.80 10.51 -13.34
CA GLY A 23 7.69 10.54 -12.18
C GLY A 23 7.37 9.51 -11.08
N GLY A 24 6.39 8.63 -11.30
CA GLY A 24 6.11 7.49 -10.43
C GLY A 24 6.79 6.19 -10.83
N TYR A 25 6.37 5.09 -10.23
CA TYR A 25 6.92 3.76 -10.51
C TYR A 25 6.35 3.10 -11.78
N GLY A 26 5.31 3.68 -12.41
CA GLY A 26 4.62 3.15 -13.58
C GLY A 26 3.57 2.07 -13.23
N ALA A 27 3.27 1.17 -14.17
CA ALA A 27 2.33 0.09 -13.95
C ALA A 27 2.86 -0.95 -12.92
N PRO A 28 2.02 -1.42 -11.98
CA PRO A 28 2.36 -2.52 -11.08
C PRO A 28 2.39 -3.86 -11.83
N ARG A 29 2.90 -4.91 -11.18
CA ARG A 29 2.71 -6.29 -11.66
C ARG A 29 1.31 -6.77 -11.35
N SER A 30 0.77 -7.67 -12.19
CA SER A 30 -0.55 -8.28 -11.98
C SER A 30 -0.58 -9.34 -10.87
N TRP A 31 0.58 -9.81 -10.42
CA TRP A 31 0.70 -10.78 -9.32
C TRP A 31 1.42 -10.17 -8.11
N THR A 32 0.99 -10.58 -6.92
CA THR A 32 1.45 -10.05 -5.64
C THR A 32 2.77 -10.71 -5.20
N ILE A 33 3.35 -10.16 -4.14
CA ILE A 33 4.47 -10.78 -3.43
C ILE A 33 4.21 -10.72 -1.94
N GLU A 34 4.47 -11.84 -1.25
CA GLU A 34 4.37 -11.90 0.21
C GLU A 34 5.36 -10.91 0.87
N PRO A 35 4.89 -10.07 1.81
CA PRO A 35 5.73 -9.08 2.48
C PRO A 35 6.80 -9.73 3.35
N LYS A 36 8.01 -9.17 3.37
CA LYS A 36 9.13 -9.66 4.19
C LYS A 36 9.83 -8.50 4.89
N VAL A 37 10.20 -8.67 6.16
CA VAL A 37 11.03 -7.69 6.86
C VAL A 37 12.34 -7.49 6.10
N GLY A 38 12.75 -6.24 5.93
CA GLY A 38 13.90 -5.84 5.14
C GLY A 38 13.61 -5.63 3.65
N MET A 39 12.43 -6.01 3.16
CA MET A 39 12.03 -5.77 1.77
C MET A 39 11.97 -4.27 1.48
N GLN A 40 12.62 -3.86 0.40
CA GLN A 40 12.51 -2.51 -0.15
C GLN A 40 11.15 -2.36 -0.84
N VAL A 41 10.47 -1.25 -0.58
CA VAL A 41 9.15 -0.95 -1.12
C VAL A 41 9.09 0.49 -1.61
N GLN A 42 8.15 0.77 -2.50
CA GLN A 42 7.87 2.09 -3.02
C GLN A 42 6.37 2.29 -3.19
N LYS A 43 5.95 3.55 -3.20
CA LYS A 43 4.55 3.92 -3.42
C LYS A 43 4.46 5.26 -4.15
N TYR A 44 3.33 5.51 -4.80
CA TYR A 44 2.98 6.83 -5.31
C TYR A 44 1.71 7.28 -4.59
N GLY A 45 1.77 8.45 -3.96
CA GLY A 45 0.64 9.02 -3.22
C GLY A 45 0.42 10.48 -3.58
N ARG A 46 -0.82 10.95 -3.43
CA ARG A 46 -1.20 12.32 -3.83
C ARG A 46 -0.38 13.38 -3.10
N THR A 47 -0.07 13.17 -1.82
CA THR A 47 0.56 14.18 -0.97
C THR A 47 2.08 14.14 -1.09
N THR A 48 2.68 12.95 -1.04
CA THR A 48 4.15 12.83 -1.02
C THR A 48 4.77 12.39 -2.35
N GLY A 49 3.95 12.12 -3.37
CA GLY A 49 4.42 11.64 -4.67
C GLY A 49 5.04 10.25 -4.59
N HIS A 50 6.07 10.01 -5.41
CA HIS A 50 6.85 8.78 -5.40
C HIS A 50 7.85 8.77 -4.26
N THR A 51 7.71 7.79 -3.36
CA THR A 51 8.60 7.61 -2.21
C THR A 51 9.03 6.15 -2.07
N LYS A 52 10.15 5.95 -1.37
CA LYS A 52 10.76 4.64 -1.13
C LYS A 52 10.95 4.41 0.36
N GLY A 53 10.83 3.15 0.77
CA GLY A 53 10.90 2.75 2.17
C GLY A 53 11.32 1.29 2.30
N ARG A 54 11.23 0.78 3.52
CA ARG A 54 11.57 -0.58 3.89
C ARG A 54 10.54 -1.14 4.85
N ILE A 55 10.12 -2.38 4.64
CA ILE A 55 9.31 -3.12 5.62
C ILE A 55 10.16 -3.38 6.86
N THR A 56 9.70 -2.90 8.00
CA THR A 56 10.37 -3.03 9.30
C THR A 56 9.62 -3.93 10.27
N GLY A 57 8.35 -4.23 10.00
CA GLY A 57 7.55 -5.15 10.82
C GLY A 57 6.43 -5.80 10.01
N LEU A 58 6.02 -6.97 10.47
CA LEU A 58 4.88 -7.75 9.98
C LEU A 58 4.05 -8.18 11.19
N ASN A 59 2.80 -8.59 10.94
CA ASN A 59 1.88 -9.08 11.97
C ASN A 59 1.67 -8.08 13.11
N ALA A 60 1.72 -6.79 12.80
CA ALA A 60 1.53 -5.75 13.80
C ALA A 60 0.06 -5.65 14.21
N THR A 61 -0.17 -5.52 15.52
CA THR A 61 -1.48 -5.20 16.11
C THR A 61 -1.47 -3.75 16.57
N ILE A 62 -2.33 -2.92 16.00
CA ILE A 62 -2.28 -1.46 16.18
C ILE A 62 -3.68 -0.88 16.32
N ASP A 63 -3.82 0.05 17.26
CA ASP A 63 -5.01 0.88 17.43
C ASP A 63 -4.89 2.16 16.59
N VAL A 64 -5.84 2.37 15.68
CA VAL A 64 -5.90 3.54 14.81
C VAL A 64 -7.08 4.42 15.23
N GLY A 65 -6.79 5.70 15.48
CA GLY A 65 -7.79 6.70 15.85
C GLY A 65 -8.43 7.34 14.63
N TYR A 66 -9.74 7.26 14.55
CA TYR A 66 -10.58 7.95 13.58
C TYR A 66 -11.49 8.96 14.31
N ALA A 67 -12.13 9.85 13.54
CA ALA A 67 -13.10 10.78 14.10
C ALA A 67 -14.27 10.08 14.83
N ALA A 68 -14.65 8.89 14.37
CA ALA A 68 -15.74 8.10 14.96
C ALA A 68 -15.30 7.22 16.15
N GLY A 69 -14.00 7.16 16.47
CA GLY A 69 -13.46 6.33 17.53
C GLY A 69 -12.19 5.58 17.12
N THR A 70 -11.76 4.64 17.96
CA THR A 70 -10.56 3.83 17.74
C THR A 70 -10.92 2.45 17.20
N ALA A 71 -10.23 2.00 16.16
CA ALA A 71 -10.35 0.65 15.63
C ALA A 71 -9.01 -0.09 15.75
N ARG A 72 -9.07 -1.35 16.18
CA ARG A 72 -7.90 -2.24 16.27
C ARG A 72 -7.73 -3.04 14.99
N PHE A 73 -6.52 -3.03 14.46
CA PHE A 73 -6.12 -3.80 13.28
C PHE A 73 -5.03 -4.79 13.63
N GLU A 74 -5.05 -5.95 12.98
CA GLU A 74 -4.05 -7.03 13.12
C GLU A 74 -3.53 -7.46 11.76
N ASP A 75 -2.42 -8.19 11.73
CA ASP A 75 -1.77 -8.63 10.49
C ASP A 75 -1.26 -7.48 9.61
N GLN A 76 -0.90 -6.34 10.25
CA GLN A 76 -0.48 -5.14 9.52
C GLN A 76 1.00 -5.17 9.17
N ILE A 77 1.32 -4.61 8.00
CA ILE A 77 2.69 -4.37 7.52
C ILE A 77 3.12 -3.00 8.06
N VAL A 78 4.30 -2.95 8.67
CA VAL A 78 4.93 -1.71 9.13
C VAL A 78 6.08 -1.34 8.20
N ILE A 79 6.04 -0.13 7.68
CA ILE A 79 7.02 0.39 6.72
C ILE A 79 7.65 1.65 7.32
N SER A 80 8.98 1.72 7.26
CA SER A 80 9.73 2.91 7.64
C SER A 80 10.41 3.53 6.42
N GLY A 81 10.47 4.85 6.39
CA GLY A 81 11.16 5.63 5.38
C GLY A 81 10.96 7.11 5.68
N ASN A 82 12.01 7.92 5.46
CA ASN A 82 11.95 9.34 5.75
C ASN A 82 10.95 10.02 4.80
N GLY A 83 9.79 10.42 5.31
CA GLY A 83 8.70 10.95 4.48
C GLY A 83 8.08 9.91 3.55
N PHE A 84 8.08 8.61 3.91
CA PHE A 84 7.50 7.57 3.06
C PHE A 84 6.02 7.84 2.76
N SER A 85 5.25 8.33 3.72
CA SER A 85 3.87 8.76 3.50
C SER A 85 3.47 9.92 4.40
N ALA A 86 2.38 10.58 4.03
CA ALA A 86 1.70 11.55 4.87
C ALA A 86 0.18 11.41 4.72
N GLY A 87 -0.56 12.18 5.53
CA GLY A 87 -2.01 12.30 5.37
C GLY A 87 -2.39 12.66 3.94
N GLY A 88 -3.30 11.87 3.36
CA GLY A 88 -3.71 11.99 1.96
C GLY A 88 -3.07 11.01 0.98
N ASP A 89 -2.10 10.19 1.43
CA ASP A 89 -1.60 9.04 0.66
C ASP A 89 -2.37 7.73 0.97
N SER A 90 -3.35 7.76 1.89
CA SER A 90 -4.22 6.60 2.15
C SER A 90 -4.89 6.14 0.86
N GLY A 91 -4.90 4.82 0.64
CA GLY A 91 -5.32 4.18 -0.60
C GLY A 91 -4.19 3.96 -1.62
N SER A 92 -2.98 4.50 -1.40
CA SER A 92 -1.83 4.22 -2.27
C SER A 92 -1.46 2.74 -2.25
N LEU A 93 -1.33 2.16 -3.45
CA LEU A 93 -0.73 0.84 -3.63
C LEU A 93 0.76 0.90 -3.34
N ILE A 94 1.20 0.03 -2.43
CA ILE A 94 2.61 -0.18 -2.10
C ILE A 94 3.08 -1.40 -2.86
N VAL A 95 4.16 -1.21 -3.61
CA VAL A 95 4.79 -2.26 -4.40
C VAL A 95 6.22 -2.49 -3.92
N SER A 96 6.82 -3.64 -4.26
CA SER A 96 8.24 -3.86 -4.01
C SER A 96 9.12 -2.82 -4.75
N ASP A 97 10.39 -2.74 -4.37
CA ASP A 97 11.41 -1.93 -5.05
C ASP A 97 12.67 -2.79 -5.25
N GLY A 98 12.60 -3.74 -6.19
CA GLY A 98 13.61 -4.78 -6.40
C GLY A 98 14.61 -4.54 -7.55
N LEU A 99 15.61 -5.41 -7.67
CA LEU A 99 16.82 -5.20 -8.50
C LEU A 99 16.67 -5.36 -10.03
N LEU A 100 15.52 -5.82 -10.55
CA LEU A 100 15.28 -5.82 -12.01
C LEU A 100 14.68 -4.46 -12.43
N LEU A 101 13.68 -4.32 -13.31
CA LEU A 101 13.18 -2.95 -13.67
C LEU A 101 12.27 -2.34 -12.55
N ALA A 102 12.86 -2.20 -11.35
CA ALA A 102 12.37 -1.77 -10.03
C ALA A 102 11.13 -2.54 -9.53
N ASP A 103 11.27 -3.86 -9.35
CA ASP A 103 10.21 -4.87 -9.16
C ASP A 103 8.95 -4.35 -8.46
N LYS A 104 7.81 -4.28 -9.16
CA LYS A 104 6.60 -3.54 -8.78
C LYS A 104 5.45 -4.47 -8.38
N ARG A 105 5.79 -5.60 -7.76
CA ARG A 105 4.78 -6.53 -7.25
C ARG A 105 4.02 -5.88 -6.10
N PRO A 106 2.69 -5.87 -6.14
CA PRO A 106 1.87 -5.40 -5.03
C PRO A 106 2.22 -6.12 -3.72
N VAL A 107 2.33 -5.34 -2.65
CA VAL A 107 2.69 -5.81 -1.30
C VAL A 107 1.63 -5.43 -0.28
N GLY A 108 1.15 -4.18 -0.32
CA GLY A 108 0.18 -3.71 0.64
C GLY A 108 -0.59 -2.48 0.19
N LEU A 109 -1.66 -2.19 0.93
CA LEU A 109 -2.48 -0.99 0.76
C LEU A 109 -2.25 -0.04 1.93
N LEU A 110 -1.80 1.18 1.66
CA LEU A 110 -1.60 2.19 2.69
C LEU A 110 -2.94 2.63 3.27
N PHE A 111 -3.11 2.56 4.59
CA PHE A 111 -4.34 3.07 5.23
C PHE A 111 -4.06 4.09 6.34
N ALA A 112 -2.97 3.91 7.08
CA ALA A 112 -2.61 4.77 8.21
C ALA A 112 -1.10 4.99 8.31
N GLY A 113 -0.69 5.92 9.15
CA GLY A 113 0.73 6.19 9.41
C GLY A 113 0.95 7.33 10.40
N THR A 114 2.20 7.48 10.79
CA THR A 114 2.77 8.61 11.52
C THR A 114 3.85 9.26 10.66
N GLY A 115 4.47 10.34 11.14
CA GLY A 115 5.60 10.95 10.41
C GLY A 115 6.82 10.05 10.22
N SER A 116 6.91 8.92 10.94
CA SER A 116 8.07 8.01 10.91
C SER A 116 7.75 6.59 10.46
N SER A 117 6.47 6.19 10.46
CA SER A 117 6.05 4.82 10.12
C SER A 117 4.76 4.84 9.33
N THR A 118 4.61 3.92 8.41
CA THR A 118 3.42 3.71 7.60
C THR A 118 2.87 2.33 7.88
N LEU A 119 1.55 2.24 7.97
CA LEU A 119 0.80 1.02 8.19
C LEU A 119 0.06 0.66 6.91
N ALA A 120 0.21 -0.59 6.50
CA ALA A 120 -0.42 -1.10 5.30
C ALA A 120 -1.09 -2.44 5.56
N ASN A 121 -2.27 -2.62 4.97
CA ASN A 121 -2.93 -3.91 4.94
C ASN A 121 -2.21 -4.83 3.93
N PRO A 122 -2.05 -6.13 4.20
CA PRO A 122 -1.59 -7.09 3.20
C PRO A 122 -2.48 -7.05 1.96
N ILE A 123 -1.88 -6.90 0.78
CA ILE A 123 -2.66 -6.66 -0.44
C ILE A 123 -3.57 -7.83 -0.79
N ASP A 124 -3.14 -9.07 -0.55
CA ASP A 124 -3.91 -10.27 -0.86
C ASP A 124 -5.26 -10.29 -0.11
N LEU A 125 -5.28 -9.88 1.16
CA LEU A 125 -6.52 -9.80 1.95
C LEU A 125 -7.52 -8.78 1.38
N VAL A 126 -7.02 -7.67 0.83
CA VAL A 126 -7.87 -6.66 0.18
C VAL A 126 -8.46 -7.21 -1.11
N LEU A 127 -7.62 -7.83 -1.96
CA LEU A 127 -8.05 -8.40 -3.23
C LEU A 127 -9.08 -9.52 -3.04
N ASP A 128 -8.84 -10.41 -2.08
CA ASP A 128 -9.74 -11.51 -1.73
C ASP A 128 -11.07 -11.00 -1.19
N ARG A 129 -11.05 -9.98 -0.32
CA ARG A 129 -12.28 -9.42 0.28
C ARG A 129 -13.24 -8.87 -0.76
N PHE A 130 -12.72 -8.26 -1.82
CA PHE A 130 -13.50 -7.64 -2.89
C PHE A 130 -13.64 -8.54 -4.12
N ASN A 131 -12.98 -9.70 -4.15
CA ASN A 131 -12.93 -10.61 -5.29
C ASN A 131 -12.46 -9.90 -6.58
N VAL A 132 -11.35 -9.17 -6.48
CA VAL A 132 -10.75 -8.39 -7.56
C VAL A 132 -9.30 -8.79 -7.81
N LYS A 133 -8.72 -8.32 -8.92
CA LYS A 133 -7.32 -8.55 -9.28
C LYS A 133 -6.65 -7.24 -9.66
N ILE A 134 -5.32 -7.23 -9.59
CA ILE A 134 -4.52 -6.10 -10.04
C ILE A 134 -4.48 -6.11 -11.56
N ASP A 135 -4.93 -5.02 -12.16
CA ASP A 135 -4.70 -4.72 -13.57
C ASP A 135 -3.26 -4.19 -13.71
N GLY A 136 -2.35 -5.03 -14.19
CA GLY A 136 -0.92 -4.76 -14.22
C GLY A 136 -0.16 -5.61 -15.24
N ASN A 137 1.13 -5.29 -15.45
CA ASN A 137 1.99 -5.82 -16.52
C ASN A 137 2.89 -6.98 -16.12
#